data_AF-B3S7E7-F1
#
_entry.id   AF-B3S7E7-F1
#
_cell.length_a   1.000
_cell.length_b   1.000
_cell.length_c   1.000
_cell.angle_alpha   90.00
_cell.angle_beta   90.00
_cell.angle_gamma   90.00
#
_symmetry.space_group_name_H-M   'P 1'
#
loop_
_entity.id
_entity.type
_entity.pdbx_description
1 polymer ?
#
loop_
_entity_poly.entity_id
_entity_poly.type
_entity_poly.pdbx_seq_one_letter_code
_entity_poly.pdbx_strand_id
1 'polypeptide(L)'
;MVASNSFRSYVWDPWLIIAQILCLISTFYIFLGLWMTLMNLILGHPRTLDEFFVYQEIVFSSGKGRMIMIAFLINSLTCAAGLWVVVRRAKQCLDFSATVYFIHFIFCCAYAGFPQSLSWWIVNMICLSVMAITGEYLCMKTELAAIPVTIVTSNNTNINDKSNVND
;
A
#
# COMPACT_ATOMS: atom_id res chain seq x y z
N MET A 1 12.83 -7.24 -42.49
CA MET A 1 12.15 -7.91 -41.37
C MET A 1 11.79 -6.83 -40.36
N VAL A 2 10.54 -6.38 -40.38
CA VAL A 2 10.03 -5.35 -39.45
C VAL A 2 9.83 -6.03 -38.10
N ALA A 3 10.54 -5.58 -37.08
CA ALA A 3 10.27 -5.96 -35.71
C ALA A 3 8.90 -5.36 -35.33
N SER A 4 7.86 -6.18 -35.39
CA SER A 4 6.57 -5.87 -34.78
C SER A 4 6.79 -5.71 -33.28
N ASN A 5 6.84 -4.45 -32.83
CA ASN A 5 6.66 -4.10 -31.43
C ASN A 5 5.29 -4.62 -31.02
N SER A 6 5.24 -5.85 -30.51
CA SER A 6 4.11 -6.37 -29.77
C SER A 6 4.01 -5.53 -28.50
N PHE A 7 3.35 -4.38 -28.59
CA PHE A 7 2.73 -3.75 -27.43
C PHE A 7 1.89 -4.84 -26.80
N ARG A 8 2.38 -5.38 -25.67
CA ARG A 8 1.64 -6.30 -24.82
C ARG A 8 0.29 -5.64 -24.59
N SER A 9 -0.74 -6.10 -25.29
CA SER A 9 -2.09 -5.63 -25.07
C SER A 9 -2.35 -5.86 -23.60
N TYR A 10 -2.53 -4.78 -22.83
CA TYR A 10 -3.26 -4.90 -21.58
C TYR A 10 -4.64 -5.40 -21.99
N VAL A 11 -4.84 -6.73 -21.95
CA VAL A 11 -6.18 -7.30 -22.02
C VAL A 11 -6.86 -6.70 -20.81
N TRP A 12 -7.74 -5.73 -21.07
CA TRP A 12 -8.44 -5.00 -20.04
C TRP A 12 -9.42 -5.98 -19.43
N ASP A 13 -8.99 -6.67 -18.38
CA ASP A 13 -9.81 -7.59 -17.60
C ASP A 13 -10.34 -6.84 -16.37
N PRO A 14 -11.49 -6.16 -16.46
CA PRO A 14 -12.04 -5.35 -15.37
C PRO A 14 -12.33 -6.19 -14.14
N TRP A 15 -12.60 -7.48 -14.34
CA TRP A 15 -12.81 -8.44 -13.26
C TRP A 15 -11.60 -8.54 -12.33
N LEU A 16 -10.38 -8.53 -12.87
CA LEU A 16 -9.17 -8.60 -12.06
C LEU A 16 -8.97 -7.31 -11.25
N ILE A 17 -9.27 -6.15 -11.82
CA ILE A 17 -9.17 -4.86 -11.12
C ILE A 17 -10.16 -4.82 -9.94
N ILE A 18 -11.40 -5.26 -10.16
CA ILE A 18 -12.41 -5.33 -9.10
C ILE A 18 -11.98 -6.30 -8.00
N ALA A 19 -11.46 -7.47 -8.36
CA ALA A 19 -10.95 -8.44 -7.38
C ALA A 19 -9.79 -7.88 -6.55
N GLN A 20 -8.88 -7.11 -7.16
CA GLN A 20 -7.78 -6.43 -6.47
C GLN A 20 -8.29 -5.38 -5.47
N ILE A 21 -9.27 -4.57 -5.89
CA ILE A 21 -9.92 -3.58 -5.01
C ILE A 21 -10.61 -4.30 -3.84
N LEU A 22 -11.39 -5.34 -4.11
CA LEU A 22 -12.12 -6.07 -3.07
C LEU A 22 -11.18 -6.77 -2.09
N CYS A 23 -10.06 -7.33 -2.59
CA CYS A 23 -9.01 -7.90 -1.76
C CYS A 23 -8.42 -6.85 -0.81
N LEU A 24 -8.06 -5.67 -1.32
CA LEU A 24 -7.51 -4.58 -0.52
C LEU A 24 -8.50 -4.06 0.52
N ILE A 25 -9.77 -3.89 0.16
CA ILE A 25 -10.83 -3.51 1.09
C ILE A 25 -10.93 -4.55 2.21
N SER A 26 -10.94 -5.83 1.86
CA SER A 26 -11.04 -6.92 2.83
C SER A 26 -9.85 -6.96 3.77
N THR A 27 -8.63 -6.86 3.23
CA THR A 27 -7.39 -6.75 4.01
C THR A 27 -7.46 -5.56 4.96
N PHE A 28 -7.85 -4.38 4.47
CA PHE A 28 -7.93 -3.18 5.29
C PHE A 28 -8.85 -3.37 6.50
N TYR A 29 -10.07 -3.87 6.32
CA TYR A 29 -11.02 -4.04 7.43
C TYR A 29 -10.65 -5.18 8.39
N ILE A 30 -10.14 -6.30 7.87
CA ILE A 30 -9.72 -7.45 8.69
C ILE A 30 -8.53 -7.06 9.58
N PHE A 31 -7.49 -6.46 9.00
CA PHE A 31 -6.31 -6.05 9.76
C PHE A 31 -6.63 -4.90 10.70
N LEU A 32 -7.46 -3.94 10.31
CA LEU A 32 -7.87 -2.85 11.20
C LEU A 32 -8.61 -3.40 12.43
N GLY A 33 -9.55 -4.33 12.24
CA GLY A 33 -10.23 -5.02 13.34
C GLY A 33 -9.28 -5.85 14.20
N LEU A 34 -8.31 -6.54 13.57
CA LEU A 34 -7.29 -7.33 14.26
C LEU A 34 -6.39 -6.44 15.14
N TRP A 35 -5.87 -5.33 14.61
CA TRP A 35 -5.01 -4.41 15.34
C TRP A 35 -5.76 -3.75 16.50
N MET A 36 -7.01 -3.36 16.29
CA MET A 36 -7.85 -2.77 17.33
C MET A 36 -8.17 -3.77 18.45
N THR A 37 -8.52 -5.01 18.09
CA THR A 37 -8.78 -6.07 19.09
C THR A 37 -7.52 -6.49 19.84
N LEU A 38 -6.37 -6.52 19.18
CA LEU A 38 -5.07 -6.79 19.79
C LEU A 38 -4.68 -5.70 20.77
N MET A 39 -4.77 -4.42 20.39
CA MET A 39 -4.47 -3.30 21.29
C MET A 39 -5.41 -3.26 22.49
N ASN A 40 -6.70 -3.56 22.29
CA ASN A 40 -7.65 -3.67 23.40
C ASN A 40 -7.36 -4.87 24.31
N LEU A 41 -6.85 -5.99 23.77
CA LEU A 41 -6.45 -7.15 24.56
C LEU A 41 -5.22 -6.85 25.43
N ILE A 42 -4.24 -6.12 24.90
CA ILE A 42 -3.01 -5.77 25.62
C ILE A 42 -3.30 -4.83 26.80
N LEU A 43 -4.31 -3.97 26.70
CA LEU A 43 -4.63 -2.95 27.72
C LEU A 43 -5.80 -3.34 28.65
N GLY A 44 -6.51 -4.44 28.39
CA GLY A 44 -7.61 -4.92 29.24
C GLY A 44 -8.85 -4.01 29.27
N HIS A 45 -9.03 -3.13 28.28
CA HIS A 45 -10.20 -2.25 28.19
C HIS A 45 -11.43 -2.97 27.62
N PRO A 46 -12.66 -2.61 28.05
CA PRO A 46 -13.90 -3.22 27.55
C PRO A 46 -14.04 -3.00 26.03
N ARG A 47 -14.43 -4.04 25.31
CA ARG A 47 -14.60 -4.00 23.85
C ARG A 47 -15.92 -3.34 23.49
N THR A 48 -15.87 -2.07 23.11
CA THR A 48 -17.02 -1.36 22.55
C THR A 48 -16.77 -0.98 21.10
N LEU A 49 -17.63 -1.49 20.20
CA LEU A 49 -17.61 -1.17 18.77
C LEU A 49 -18.02 0.28 18.48
N ASP A 50 -18.69 0.95 19.44
CA ASP A 50 -19.01 2.38 19.37
C ASP A 50 -17.76 3.27 19.34
N GLU A 51 -16.66 2.83 19.96
CA GLU A 51 -15.40 3.58 19.97
C GLU A 51 -14.76 3.64 18.57
N PHE A 52 -15.16 2.75 17.66
CA PHE A 52 -14.72 2.72 16.27
C PHE A 52 -15.42 3.78 15.40
N PHE A 53 -16.69 4.09 15.71
CA PHE A 53 -17.55 4.98 14.92
C PHE A 53 -17.74 6.36 15.54
N VAL A 54 -17.65 6.49 16.86
CA VAL A 54 -17.66 7.78 17.58
C VAL A 54 -16.24 8.37 17.56
N TYR A 55 -15.81 8.76 16.36
CA TYR A 55 -14.55 9.47 16.09
C TYR A 55 -14.60 10.96 16.50
N GLN A 56 -15.71 11.38 17.11
CA GLN A 56 -16.04 12.78 17.36
C GLN A 56 -15.24 13.36 18.54
N GLU A 57 -14.60 12.52 19.35
CA GLU A 57 -13.75 12.94 20.47
C GLU A 57 -12.37 12.27 20.42
N ILE A 58 -11.67 12.34 19.27
CA ILE A 58 -10.20 12.24 19.29
C ILE A 58 -9.65 13.51 19.92
N VAL A 59 -9.82 13.62 21.23
CA VAL A 59 -9.09 14.57 22.05
C VAL A 59 -7.69 13.98 22.19
N PHE A 60 -6.71 14.59 21.53
CA PHE A 60 -5.28 14.23 21.59
C PHE A 60 -4.72 14.11 23.02
N SER A 61 -5.46 14.59 24.03
CA SER A 61 -5.12 14.53 25.45
C SER A 61 -5.38 13.17 26.10
N SER A 62 -6.29 12.34 25.56
CA SER A 62 -6.62 11.04 26.17
C SER A 62 -5.76 9.90 25.63
N GLY A 63 -5.20 9.07 26.53
CA GLY A 63 -4.33 7.94 26.17
C GLY A 63 -4.95 6.96 25.16
N LYS A 64 -6.28 6.85 25.12
CA LYS A 64 -7.04 6.05 24.16
C LYS A 64 -6.86 6.53 22.70
N GLY A 65 -6.92 7.83 22.45
CA GLY A 65 -6.78 8.39 21.10
C GLY A 65 -5.41 8.12 20.48
N ARG A 66 -4.35 8.17 21.31
CA ARG A 66 -2.99 7.82 20.87
C ARG A 66 -2.88 6.35 20.45
N MET A 67 -3.58 5.44 21.13
CA MET A 67 -3.57 4.02 20.77
C MET A 67 -4.25 3.75 19.44
N ILE A 68 -5.38 4.42 19.21
CA ILE A 68 -6.10 4.36 17.94
C ILE A 68 -5.18 4.85 16.81
N MET A 69 -4.50 5.99 17.00
CA MET A 69 -3.55 6.51 16.01
C MET A 69 -2.43 5.50 15.68
N ILE A 70 -1.85 4.85 16.69
CA ILE A 70 -0.82 3.81 16.48
C ILE A 70 -1.40 2.61 15.72
N ALA A 71 -2.59 2.14 16.08
CA ALA A 71 -3.25 1.03 15.38
C ALA A 71 -3.51 1.36 13.91
N PHE A 72 -3.95 2.59 13.60
CA PHE A 72 -4.14 3.06 12.23
C PHE A 72 -2.83 3.14 11.43
N LEU A 73 -1.72 3.55 12.06
CA LEU A 73 -0.41 3.59 11.40
C LEU A 73 0.12 2.18 11.10
N ILE A 74 0.00 1.25 12.06
CA ILE A 74 0.40 -0.15 11.83
C ILE A 74 -0.50 -0.78 10.77
N ASN A 75 -1.80 -0.45 10.76
CA ASN A 75 -2.73 -0.87 9.73
C ASN A 75 -2.34 -0.32 8.35
N SER A 76 -1.96 0.96 8.24
CA SER A 76 -1.54 1.55 6.95
C SER A 76 -0.26 0.89 6.42
N LEU A 77 0.67 0.53 7.29
CA LEU A 77 1.88 -0.23 6.92
C LEU A 77 1.55 -1.65 6.45
N THR A 78 0.64 -2.33 7.15
CA THR A 78 0.17 -3.67 6.77
C THR A 78 -0.55 -3.64 5.43
N CYS A 79 -1.40 -2.63 5.21
CA CYS A 79 -2.11 -2.43 3.95
C CYS A 79 -1.16 -2.03 2.82
N ALA A 80 -0.09 -1.28 3.08
CA ALA A 80 0.95 -1.00 2.09
C ALA A 80 1.68 -2.28 1.63
N ALA A 81 1.91 -3.24 2.54
CA ALA A 81 2.46 -4.55 2.19
C ALA A 81 1.46 -5.38 1.36
N GLY A 82 0.16 -5.36 1.72
CA GLY A 82 -0.90 -5.96 0.92
C GLY A 82 -0.97 -5.37 -0.49
N LEU A 83 -0.88 -4.04 -0.59
CA LEU A 83 -0.85 -3.30 -1.85
C LEU A 83 0.36 -3.67 -2.70
N TRP A 84 1.53 -3.85 -2.09
CA TRP A 84 2.72 -4.33 -2.77
C TRP A 84 2.55 -5.75 -3.35
N VAL A 85 1.90 -6.65 -2.63
CA VAL A 85 1.63 -8.02 -3.12
C VAL A 85 0.64 -8.01 -4.29
N VAL A 86 -0.37 -7.15 -4.23
CA VAL A 86 -1.46 -7.08 -5.21
C VAL A 86 -1.06 -6.30 -6.47
N VAL A 87 -0.39 -5.16 -6.31
CA VAL A 87 -0.11 -4.19 -7.36
C VAL A 87 1.39 -4.15 -7.63
N ARG A 88 1.85 -4.84 -8.67
CA ARG A 88 3.28 -4.89 -9.05
C ARG A 88 3.83 -3.61 -9.69
N ARG A 89 3.00 -2.57 -9.86
CA ARG A 89 3.33 -1.36 -10.63
C ARG A 89 3.09 -0.10 -9.81
N ALA A 90 4.16 0.66 -9.51
CA ALA A 90 4.08 1.80 -8.59
C ALA A 90 3.07 2.89 -9.01
N LYS A 91 2.91 3.12 -10.31
CA LYS A 91 2.07 4.20 -10.86
C LYS A 91 0.58 4.15 -10.49
N GLN A 92 0.05 3.00 -10.06
CA GLN A 92 -1.37 2.81 -9.73
C GLN A 92 -1.62 2.73 -8.21
N CYS A 93 -0.55 2.73 -7.40
CA CYS A 93 -0.58 2.56 -5.96
C CYS A 93 -1.41 3.66 -5.27
N LEU A 94 -1.24 4.91 -5.69
CA LEU A 94 -1.98 6.05 -5.18
C LEU A 94 -3.48 5.94 -5.49
N ASP A 95 -3.85 5.54 -6.71
CA ASP A 95 -5.26 5.40 -7.11
C ASP A 95 -6.00 4.33 -6.29
N PHE A 96 -5.37 3.17 -6.08
CA PHE A 96 -5.93 2.12 -5.22
C PHE A 96 -6.01 2.57 -3.77
N SER A 97 -4.99 3.27 -3.28
CA SER A 97 -4.97 3.80 -1.91
C SER A 97 -6.09 4.80 -1.68
N ALA A 98 -6.25 5.75 -2.59
CA ALA A 98 -7.31 6.74 -2.56
C ALA A 98 -8.69 6.06 -2.60
N THR A 99 -8.87 5.03 -3.43
CA THR A 99 -10.14 4.29 -3.52
C THR A 99 -10.51 3.61 -2.19
N VAL A 100 -9.56 2.98 -1.50
CA VAL A 100 -9.81 2.34 -0.20
C VAL A 100 -10.23 3.36 0.86
N TYR A 101 -9.52 4.49 0.97
CA TYR A 101 -9.86 5.54 1.93
C TYR A 101 -11.16 6.27 1.57
N PHE A 102 -11.47 6.42 0.28
CA PHE A 102 -12.74 6.97 -0.17
C PHE A 102 -13.92 6.07 0.20
N ILE A 103 -13.77 4.75 0.04
CA ILE A 103 -14.77 3.78 0.48
C ILE A 103 -14.91 3.82 2.01
N HIS A 104 -13.80 3.90 2.74
CA HIS A 104 -13.82 4.06 4.19
C HIS A 104 -14.61 5.31 4.61
N PHE A 105 -14.40 6.44 3.93
CA PHE A 105 -15.18 7.67 4.12
C PHE A 105 -16.68 7.46 3.88
N ILE A 106 -17.07 6.78 2.79
CA ILE A 106 -18.48 6.48 2.51
C ILE A 106 -19.10 5.65 3.63
N PHE A 107 -18.39 4.63 4.11
CA PHE A 107 -18.86 3.84 5.25
C PHE A 107 -19.00 4.70 6.51
N CYS A 108 -18.00 5.51 6.85
CA CYS A 108 -18.10 6.45 7.97
C CYS A 108 -19.31 7.38 7.83
N CYS A 109 -19.56 7.92 6.63
CA CYS A 109 -20.73 8.76 6.34
C CYS A 109 -22.05 8.00 6.52
N ALA A 110 -22.12 6.73 6.10
CA ALA A 110 -23.33 5.92 6.20
C ALA A 110 -23.67 5.53 7.66
N TYR A 111 -22.67 5.31 8.50
CA TYR A 111 -22.87 4.87 9.88
C TYR A 111 -23.04 6.04 10.88
N ALA A 112 -22.26 7.11 10.74
CA ALA A 112 -22.20 8.21 11.71
C ALA A 112 -22.68 9.57 11.17
N GLY A 113 -23.06 9.64 9.88
CA GLY A 113 -23.32 10.91 9.20
C GLY A 113 -22.04 11.61 8.75
N PHE A 114 -22.17 12.85 8.23
CA PHE A 114 -21.05 13.56 7.64
C PHE A 114 -19.99 13.96 8.70
N PRO A 115 -18.72 13.53 8.57
CA PRO A 115 -17.69 13.83 9.58
C PRO A 115 -17.30 15.32 9.53
N GLN A 116 -17.72 16.07 10.55
CA GLN A 116 -17.39 17.49 10.73
C GLN A 116 -16.03 17.71 11.45
N SER A 117 -15.40 16.64 11.94
CA SER A 117 -14.14 16.70 12.71
C SER A 117 -12.92 16.86 11.79
N LEU A 118 -12.20 17.97 11.90
CA LEU A 118 -10.94 18.18 11.16
C LEU A 118 -9.86 17.16 11.52
N SER A 119 -9.80 16.71 12.77
CA SER A 119 -8.84 15.68 13.21
C SER A 119 -9.03 14.37 12.46
N TRP A 120 -10.28 13.99 12.16
CA TRP A 120 -10.59 12.81 11.36
C TRP A 120 -9.99 12.90 9.95
N TRP A 121 -10.16 14.05 9.30
CA TRP A 121 -9.63 14.31 7.96
C TRP A 121 -8.10 14.24 7.95
N ILE A 122 -7.44 14.87 8.92
CA ILE A 122 -5.98 14.87 9.02
C ILE A 122 -5.44 13.45 9.20
N VAL A 123 -6.03 12.65 10.10
CA VAL A 123 -5.58 11.27 10.35
C VAL A 123 -5.75 10.42 9.08
N ASN A 124 -6.90 10.51 8.39
CA ASN A 124 -7.12 9.78 7.15
C ASN A 124 -6.14 10.19 6.04
N MET A 125 -5.87 11.49 5.89
CA MET A 125 -4.90 11.99 4.92
C MET A 125 -3.46 11.53 5.22
N ILE A 126 -3.08 11.51 6.50
CA ILE A 126 -1.77 10.99 6.93
C ILE A 126 -1.68 9.50 6.63
N CYS A 127 -2.67 8.70 7.03
CA CYS A 127 -2.66 7.25 6.82
C CYS A 127 -2.72 6.89 5.32
N LEU A 128 -3.46 7.66 4.50
CA LEU A 128 -3.46 7.54 3.04
C LEU A 128 -2.07 7.82 2.48
N SER A 129 -1.44 8.92 2.89
CA SER A 129 -0.12 9.31 2.40
C SER A 129 0.95 8.28 2.79
N VAL A 130 0.93 7.79 4.04
CA VAL A 130 1.84 6.75 4.52
C VAL A 130 1.66 5.47 3.72
N MET A 131 0.43 5.05 3.48
CA MET A 131 0.13 3.85 2.69
C MET A 131 0.61 3.99 1.25
N ALA A 132 0.32 5.13 0.60
CA ALA A 132 0.70 5.40 -0.77
C ALA A 132 2.22 5.47 -0.95
N ILE A 133 2.92 6.27 -0.14
CA ILE A 133 4.37 6.44 -0.20
C ILE A 133 5.09 5.11 0.08
N THR A 134 4.65 4.39 1.12
CA THR A 134 5.27 3.11 1.49
C THR A 134 5.03 2.06 0.41
N GLY A 135 3.81 1.98 -0.13
CA GLY A 135 3.47 1.06 -1.21
C GLY A 135 4.23 1.38 -2.50
N GLU A 136 4.34 2.66 -2.88
CA GLU A 136 5.12 3.09 -4.04
C GLU A 136 6.61 2.75 -3.88
N TYR A 137 7.18 3.03 -2.70
CA TYR A 137 8.57 2.72 -2.40
C TYR A 137 8.86 1.21 -2.51
N LEU A 138 8.00 0.37 -1.93
CA LEU A 138 8.10 -1.09 -2.01
C LEU A 138 8.01 -1.59 -3.45
N CYS A 139 7.03 -1.08 -4.22
CA CYS A 139 6.85 -1.43 -5.63
C CYS A 139 8.06 -1.03 -6.46
N MET A 140 8.55 0.20 -6.32
CA MET A 140 9.71 0.71 -7.06
C MET A 140 10.96 -0.10 -6.75
N LYS A 141 11.19 -0.47 -5.48
CA LYS A 141 12.31 -1.34 -5.09
C LYS A 141 12.25 -2.69 -5.81
N THR A 142 11.06 -3.29 -5.92
CA THR A 142 10.90 -4.57 -6.64
C THR A 142 11.01 -4.45 -8.15
N GLU A 143 10.51 -3.36 -8.75
CA GLU A 143 10.66 -3.10 -10.18
C GLU A 143 12.15 -2.91 -10.54
N LEU A 144 12.92 -2.21 -9.70
CA LEU A 144 14.36 -2.02 -9.88
C LEU A 144 15.16 -3.32 -9.72
N ALA A 145 14.80 -4.18 -8.76
CA ALA A 145 15.47 -5.45 -8.53
C ALA A 145 15.25 -6.48 -9.66
N ALA A 146 14.17 -6.35 -10.43
CA ALA A 146 13.87 -7.24 -11.55
C ALA A 146 14.74 -6.97 -12.80
N ILE A 147 15.49 -5.87 -12.83
CA ILE A 147 16.46 -5.58 -13.90
C ILE A 147 17.83 -6.09 -13.44
N PRO A 148 18.27 -7.31 -13.81
CA PRO A 148 19.64 -7.70 -13.56
C PRO A 148 20.54 -6.77 -14.37
N VAL A 149 21.32 -5.94 -13.67
CA VAL A 149 22.50 -5.33 -14.27
C VAL A 149 23.49 -6.48 -14.45
N THR A 150 23.36 -7.24 -15.54
CA THR A 150 24.51 -7.91 -16.12
C THR A 150 25.47 -6.80 -16.45
N ILE A 151 26.36 -6.51 -15.50
CA ILE A 151 27.63 -5.88 -15.79
C ILE A 151 28.25 -6.89 -16.74
N VAL A 152 28.05 -6.69 -18.04
CA VAL A 152 28.91 -7.27 -19.05
C VAL A 152 30.23 -6.59 -18.78
N THR A 153 30.96 -7.12 -17.81
CA THR A 153 32.39 -6.96 -17.72
C THR A 153 32.83 -7.45 -19.08
N SER A 154 33.07 -6.51 -19.98
CA SER A 154 33.81 -6.76 -21.19
C SER A 154 35.09 -7.39 -20.69
N ASN A 155 35.11 -8.73 -20.71
CA ASN A 155 36.32 -9.52 -20.73
C ASN A 155 37.01 -9.14 -22.05
N ASN A 156 37.53 -7.92 -22.10
CA ASN A 156 38.53 -7.48 -23.06
C ASN A 156 39.91 -7.94 -22.56
N THR A 157 39.92 -9.11 -21.93
CA THR A 157 41.07 -9.86 -21.52
C THR A 157 41.19 -11.04 -22.48
N ASN A 158 42.17 -10.93 -23.37
CA ASN A 158 43.08 -12.02 -23.69
C ASN A 158 42.68 -13.09 -24.74
N ILE A 159 42.15 -12.74 -25.92
CA ILE A 159 42.18 -13.72 -27.04
C ILE A 159 42.74 -13.16 -28.37
N ASN A 160 42.34 -11.98 -28.86
CA ASN A 160 42.61 -11.66 -30.28
C ASN A 160 43.85 -10.80 -30.61
N ASP A 161 44.59 -10.26 -29.63
CA ASP A 161 45.75 -9.39 -29.92
C ASP A 161 47.13 -10.03 -29.64
N LYS A 162 47.17 -11.29 -29.19
CA LYS A 162 48.43 -12.07 -29.14
C LYS A 162 48.44 -13.29 -30.05
N SER A 163 47.31 -13.67 -30.63
CA SER A 163 47.25 -14.66 -31.71
C SER A 163 47.42 -14.04 -33.11
N ASN A 164 47.59 -12.72 -33.21
CA ASN A 164 47.99 -12.07 -34.45
C ASN A 164 49.52 -12.06 -34.55
N VAL A 165 50.06 -13.17 -35.07
CA VAL A 165 51.08 -13.16 -36.13
C VAL A 165 52.50 -12.81 -35.66
N ASN A 166 53.11 -13.72 -34.91
CA ASN A 166 54.29 -14.48 -35.34
C ASN A 166 54.16 -15.31 -36.64
N ASP A 167 53.80 -14.73 -37.79
CA ASP A 167 54.03 -15.35 -39.11
C ASP A 167 54.42 -14.30 -40.16
#